data_AF-A0AAV5AZT7-F1
#
_entry.id   AF-A0AAV5AZT7-F1
#
_cell.length_a   1.000
_cell.length_b   1.000
_cell.length_c   1.000
_cell.angle_alpha   90.00
_cell.angle_beta   90.00
_cell.angle_gamma   90.00
#
_symmetry.space_group_name_H-M   'P 1'
#
loop_
_entity.id
_entity.type
_entity.pdbx_description
1 polymer ?
#
loop_
_entity_poly.entity_id
_entity_poly.type
_entity_poly.pdbx_seq_one_letter_code
_entity_poly.pdbx_strand_id
1 'polypeptide(L)'
;MKNEADYKTLLHLRDKINENTATFEEQKQYVYMLTQEGKFSQEQYQAFAQKSNLQNNILNAALAIGGIILTAWLISELSKTQK
;
A
#
# COMPACT_ATOMS: atom_id res chain seq x y z
N MET A 1 -9.20 -3.87 -0.28
CA MET A 1 -9.15 -3.86 1.19
C MET A 1 -10.42 -4.49 1.68
N LYS A 2 -10.33 -5.36 2.69
CA LYS A 2 -11.47 -6.18 3.12
C LYS A 2 -12.29 -5.49 4.22
N ASN A 3 -11.69 -4.58 4.99
CA ASN A 3 -12.35 -3.85 6.08
C ASN A 3 -11.65 -2.51 6.39
N GLU A 4 -12.18 -1.75 7.36
CA GLU A 4 -11.64 -0.46 7.83
C GLU A 4 -10.26 -0.60 8.49
N ALA A 5 -9.97 -1.74 9.15
CA ALA A 5 -8.67 -1.96 9.77
C ALA A 5 -7.55 -2.02 8.71
N ASP A 6 -7.78 -2.75 7.61
CA ASP A 6 -6.87 -2.79 6.46
C ASP A 6 -6.63 -1.39 5.89
N TYR A 7 -7.70 -0.59 5.78
CA TYR A 7 -7.61 0.81 5.33
C TYR A 7 -6.73 1.65 6.25
N LYS A 8 -6.98 1.60 7.57
CA LYS A 8 -6.19 2.35 8.57
C LYS A 8 -4.73 1.92 8.55
N THR A 9 -4.45 0.62 8.47
CA THR A 9 -3.08 0.11 8.40
C THR A 9 -2.39 0.56 7.12
N LEU A 10 -3.04 0.42 5.96
CA LEU A 10 -2.45 0.83 4.68
C LEU A 10 -2.18 2.34 4.63
N LEU A 11 -3.11 3.15 5.15
CA LEU A 11 -2.95 4.60 5.26
C LEU A 11 -1.79 4.97 6.17
N HIS A 12 -1.74 4.40 7.38
CA HIS A 12 -0.67 4.66 8.35
C HIS A 12 0.70 4.34 7.78
N LEU A 13 0.85 3.18 7.12
CA LEU A 13 2.10 2.80 6.47
C LEU A 13 2.48 3.77 5.36
N ARG A 14 1.53 4.16 4.50
CA ARG A 14 1.76 5.15 3.44
C ARG A 14 2.27 6.48 4.02
N ASP A 15 1.64 6.97 5.07
CA ASP A 15 2.01 8.25 5.68
C ASP A 15 3.44 8.20 6.23
N LYS A 16 3.80 7.13 6.95
CA LYS A 16 5.18 6.91 7.39
C LYS A 16 6.18 6.88 6.24
N ILE A 17 5.82 6.29 5.09
CA ILE A 17 6.68 6.24 3.92
C ILE A 17 6.85 7.65 3.32
N ASN A 18 5.78 8.41 3.18
CA ASN A 18 5.82 9.79 2.67
C ASN A 18 6.62 10.72 3.59
N GLU A 19 6.54 10.51 4.90
CA GLU A 19 7.28 11.26 5.91
C GLU A 19 8.74 10.82 6.04
N ASN A 20 9.16 9.78 5.29
CA ASN A 20 10.48 9.15 5.40
C ASN A 20 10.80 8.59 6.81
N THR A 21 9.77 8.28 7.59
CA THR A 21 9.88 7.68 8.93
C THR A 21 9.65 6.18 8.94
N ALA A 22 9.22 5.61 7.80
CA ALA A 22 9.01 4.17 7.65
C ALA A 22 10.32 3.39 7.62
N THR A 23 10.39 2.34 8.43
CA THR A 23 11.42 1.31 8.34
C THR A 23 11.24 0.46 7.08
N PHE A 24 12.27 -0.28 6.69
CA PHE A 24 12.18 -1.18 5.54
C PHE A 24 11.14 -2.29 5.74
N GLU A 25 10.94 -2.78 6.97
CA GLU A 25 9.87 -3.73 7.26
C GLU A 25 8.48 -3.14 7.04
N GLU A 26 8.27 -1.89 7.42
CA GLU A 26 7.00 -1.19 7.20
C GLU A 26 6.75 -0.93 5.71
N GLN A 27 7.79 -0.58 4.96
CA GLN A 27 7.70 -0.50 3.49
C GLN A 27 7.36 -1.86 2.87
N LYS A 28 7.97 -2.95 3.35
CA LYS A 28 7.66 -4.31 2.90
C LYS A 28 6.23 -4.69 3.21
N GLN A 29 5.74 -4.37 4.40
CA GLN A 29 4.36 -4.64 4.80
C GLN A 29 3.38 -3.88 3.91
N TYR A 30 3.69 -2.61 3.57
CA TYR A 30 2.88 -1.82 2.65
C TYR A 30 2.77 -2.47 1.26
N VAL A 31 3.91 -2.81 0.65
CA VAL A 31 3.94 -3.47 -0.68
C VAL A 31 3.28 -4.85 -0.62
N TYR A 32 3.46 -5.59 0.48
CA TYR A 32 2.82 -6.89 0.70
C TYR A 32 1.30 -6.77 0.71
N MET A 33 0.73 -5.79 1.41
CA MET A 33 -0.73 -5.57 1.43
C MET A 33 -1.28 -5.30 0.04
N LEU A 34 -0.58 -4.51 -0.78
CA LEU A 34 -0.98 -4.27 -2.18
C LEU A 34 -0.88 -5.53 -3.05
N THR A 35 0.08 -6.41 -2.76
CA THR A 35 0.23 -7.72 -3.42
C THR A 35 -0.93 -8.65 -3.08
N GLN A 36 -1.35 -8.70 -1.81
CA GLN A 36 -2.51 -9.48 -1.37
C GLN A 36 -3.83 -9.01 -1.99
N GLU A 37 -3.90 -7.74 -2.37
CA GLU A 37 -5.01 -7.13 -3.11
C GLU A 37 -4.92 -7.35 -4.63
N GLY A 38 -3.93 -8.13 -5.09
CA GLY A 38 -3.70 -8.44 -6.50
C GLY A 38 -3.21 -7.26 -7.34
N LYS A 39 -2.68 -6.21 -6.70
CA LYS A 39 -2.20 -5.00 -7.38
C LYS A 39 -0.71 -5.01 -7.70
N PHE A 40 0.01 -5.95 -7.09
CA PHE A 40 1.40 -6.27 -7.37
C PHE A 40 1.54 -7.77 -7.61
N SER A 41 2.48 -8.13 -8.47
CA SER A 41 2.89 -9.53 -8.62
C SER A 41 3.80 -9.95 -7.47
N GLN A 42 3.81 -11.25 -7.19
CA GLN A 42 4.67 -11.83 -6.17
C GLN A 42 6.16 -11.63 -6.50
N GLU A 43 6.53 -11.64 -7.78
CA GLU A 43 7.89 -11.36 -8.25
C GLU A 43 8.33 -9.93 -7.95
N GLN A 44 7.45 -8.94 -8.16
CA GLN A 44 7.74 -7.54 -7.80
C GLN A 44 7.89 -7.38 -6.28
N TYR A 45 7.05 -8.04 -5.48
CA TYR A 45 7.22 -8.05 -4.04
C TYR A 45 8.57 -8.65 -3.63
N GLN A 46 8.96 -9.79 -4.21
CA GLN A 46 10.25 -10.44 -3.91
C GLN A 46 11.43 -9.55 -4.34
N ALA A 47 11.36 -8.90 -5.50
CA ALA A 47 12.38 -7.97 -5.95
C ALA A 47 12.51 -6.76 -5.01
N PHE A 48 11.40 -6.26 -4.47
CA PHE A 48 11.42 -5.23 -3.44
C PHE A 48 12.04 -5.74 -2.12
N ALA A 49 11.60 -6.91 -1.65
CA ALA A 49 12.02 -7.48 -0.37
C ALA A 49 13.52 -7.82 -0.32
N GLN A 50 14.12 -8.14 -1.46
CA GLN A 50 15.55 -8.43 -1.60
C GLN A 50 16.43 -7.18 -1.71
N LYS A 51 15.89 -5.96 -1.58
CA LYS A 51 16.60 -4.69 -1.80
C LYS A 51 17.32 -4.63 -3.16
N SER A 52 16.65 -5.12 -4.21
CA SER A 52 17.18 -5.01 -5.56
C SER A 52 17.25 -3.54 -6.04
N ASN A 53 17.95 -3.29 -7.14
CA ASN A 53 17.98 -1.96 -7.78
C ASN A 53 16.58 -1.43 -8.18
N LEU A 54 15.56 -2.31 -8.23
CA LEU A 54 14.18 -1.95 -8.54
C LEU A 54 13.38 -1.51 -7.30
N GLN A 55 13.96 -1.60 -6.10
CA GLN A 55 13.27 -1.32 -4.84
C GLN A 55 12.54 0.04 -4.86
N ASN A 56 13.25 1.12 -5.24
CA ASN A 56 12.67 2.46 -5.26
C ASN A 56 11.55 2.60 -6.31
N ASN A 57 11.72 1.99 -7.48
CA ASN A 57 10.70 2.01 -8.54
C ASN A 57 9.43 1.28 -8.09
N ILE A 58 9.60 0.11 -7.45
CA ILE A 58 8.50 -0.68 -6.93
C ILE A 58 7.80 0.06 -5.77
N LEU A 59 8.56 0.69 -4.87
CA LEU A 59 7.99 1.49 -3.78
C LEU A 59 7.20 2.67 -4.29
N ASN A 60 7.73 3.41 -5.27
CA ASN A 60 7.03 4.56 -5.85
C ASN A 60 5.74 4.13 -6.57
N ALA A 61 5.79 3.03 -7.33
CA ALA A 61 4.61 2.45 -7.95
C ALA A 61 3.59 2.00 -6.90
N ALA A 62 4.07 1.38 -5.80
CA ALA A 62 3.23 1.00 -4.66
C ALA A 62 2.55 2.20 -4.01
N LEU A 63 3.25 3.31 -3.81
CA LEU A 63 2.67 4.54 -3.26
C LEU A 63 1.56 5.11 -4.14
N ALA A 64 1.77 5.13 -5.45
CA ALA A 64 0.76 5.59 -6.40
C ALA A 64 -0.50 4.69 -6.37
N ILE A 65 -0.29 3.37 -6.44
CA ILE A 65 -1.37 2.38 -6.44
C ILE A 65 -2.12 2.41 -5.10
N GLY A 66 -1.41 2.39 -3.97
CA GLY A 66 -2.04 2.43 -2.66
C GLY A 66 -2.80 3.73 -2.41
N GLY A 67 -2.33 4.87 -2.95
CA GLY A 67 -3.10 6.12 -2.96
C GLY A 67 -4.46 5.97 -3.65
N ILE A 68 -4.50 5.35 -4.84
CA ILE A 68 -5.74 5.10 -5.60
C ILE A 68 -6.68 4.15 -4.85
N ILE A 69 -6.14 3.09 -4.22
CA ILE A 69 -6.96 2.15 -3.45
C ILE A 69 -7.59 2.83 -2.23
N LEU A 70 -6.82 3.64 -1.51
CA LEU A 70 -7.30 4.38 -0.34
C LEU A 70 -8.43 5.34 -0.71
N THR A 71 -8.29 6.11 -1.79
CA THR A 71 -9.34 7.04 -2.24
C THR A 71 -10.59 6.29 -2.73
N ALA A 72 -10.42 5.21 -3.50
CA ALA A 72 -11.54 4.41 -3.98
C ALA A 72 -12.34 3.77 -2.81
N TRP A 73 -11.65 3.27 -1.78
CA TRP A 73 -12.31 2.72 -0.60
C TRP A 73 -13.05 3.80 0.19
N LEU A 74 -12.42 4.96 0.40
CA LEU A 74 -13.04 6.07 1.12
C LEU A 74 -14.33 6.54 0.44
N ILE A 75 -14.32 6.69 -0.88
CA ILE A 75 -15.52 7.06 -1.66
C ILE A 75 -16.61 5.99 -1.51
N SER A 76 -16.23 4.70 -1.60
CA SER A 76 -17.18 3.60 -1.44
C SER A 76 -17.79 3.58 -0.04
N GLU A 77 -17.03 3.91 1.01
CA GLU A 77 -17.51 3.91 2.38
C GLU A 77 -18.45 5.09 2.65
N LEU A 78 -18.06 6.30 2.22
CA LEU A 78 -18.90 7.49 2.29
C LEU A 78 -20.24 7.29 1.57
N SER A 79 -20.24 6.57 0.44
CA SER A 79 -21.46 6.27 -0.32
C SER A 79 -22.41 5.30 0.39
N LYS A 80 -21.89 4.43 1.28
CA LYS A 80 -22.72 3.53 2.09
C LYS A 80 -23.38 4.27 3.25
N THR A 81 -22.67 5.21 3.88
CA THR A 81 -23.18 5.99 5.02
C THR A 81 -24.32 6.95 4.65
N GLN A 82 -24.46 7.28 3.35
CA GLN A 82 -25.54 8.14 2.84
C GLN A 82 -26.82 7.39 2.43
N LYS A 83 -26.85 6.05 2.60
CA LYS A 83 -28.05 5.21 2.40
C LYS A 83 -28.62 4.78 3.73
#